data_AF-A0A952H6M5-F1
#
_entry.id   AF-A0A952H6M5-F1
#
_cell.length_a   1.000
_cell.length_b   1.000
_cell.length_c   1.000
_cell.angle_alpha   90.00
_cell.angle_beta   90.00
_cell.angle_gamma   90.00
#
_symmetry.space_group_name_H-M   'P 1'
#
loop_
_entity.id
_entity.type
_entity.pdbx_description
1 polymer ?
#
loop_
_entity_poly.entity_id
_entity_poly.type
_entity_poly.pdbx_seq_one_letter_code
_entity_poly.pdbx_strand_id
1 'polypeptide(L)'
;MLLALETAITTLLQNSFPALFGGAGAVQIGFDNASWQLDPSSLDPVAGEPGPLDAQDALAFDPANPSGPFTLARKPYPGPKRVYLRSPAGELVALSPSELSWDRADAAKFTFTPRPGRVLTGFNQLQVLYGIVAAGTQLKAQYQAALTLTGSSAAQAEQALSLSLAALALNRDALRNGAAYQFAAGGYQVAGALKTLGFTRGTTTGNAHSIQLAAELNLLVQRLLGEDEGVPIMQVLSPGRPGLPGGRQVDIDPIVQS
;
A
#
# COMPACT_ATOMS: atom_id res chain seq x y z
N MET A 1 2.01 -12.06 -8.06
CA MET A 1 3.32 -12.14 -7.39
C MET A 1 3.96 -13.52 -7.48
N LEU A 2 3.34 -14.58 -6.96
CA LEU A 2 3.95 -15.92 -6.93
C LEU A 2 4.23 -16.47 -8.31
N LEU A 3 3.25 -16.44 -9.21
CA LEU A 3 3.46 -16.77 -10.63
C LEU A 3 4.57 -15.93 -11.28
N ALA A 4 4.71 -14.66 -10.87
CA ALA A 4 5.76 -13.78 -11.38
C ALA A 4 7.15 -14.18 -10.84
N LEU A 5 7.25 -14.55 -9.56
CA LEU A 5 8.49 -15.05 -8.95
C LEU A 5 8.91 -16.38 -9.56
N GLU A 6 7.99 -17.33 -9.72
CA GLU A 6 8.24 -18.63 -10.34
C GLU A 6 8.67 -18.46 -11.80
N THR A 7 7.97 -17.61 -12.56
CA THR A 7 8.35 -17.27 -13.94
C THR A 7 9.73 -16.63 -14.00
N ALA A 8 10.04 -15.70 -13.08
CA ALA A 8 11.35 -15.04 -13.02
C ALA A 8 12.47 -16.04 -12.68
N ILE A 9 12.23 -16.98 -11.75
CA ILE A 9 13.17 -18.05 -11.42
C ILE A 9 13.40 -18.96 -12.63
N THR A 10 12.34 -19.45 -13.27
CA THR A 10 12.45 -20.31 -14.45
C THR A 10 13.22 -19.61 -15.58
N THR A 11 12.87 -18.35 -15.85
CA THR A 11 13.54 -17.52 -16.87
C THR A 11 15.02 -17.30 -16.53
N LEU A 12 15.34 -17.01 -15.27
CA LEU A 12 16.71 -16.85 -14.81
C LEU A 12 17.53 -18.11 -15.05
N LEU A 13 17.01 -19.28 -14.67
CA LEU A 13 17.73 -20.55 -14.82
C LEU A 13 17.93 -20.93 -16.29
N GLN A 14 16.89 -20.76 -17.12
CA GLN A 14 16.96 -20.99 -18.57
C GLN A 14 17.97 -20.08 -19.26
N ASN A 15 18.03 -18.80 -18.87
CA ASN A 15 18.98 -17.84 -19.45
C ASN A 15 20.41 -18.05 -18.94
N SER A 16 20.57 -18.42 -17.66
CA SER A 16 21.90 -18.60 -17.05
C SER A 16 22.55 -19.91 -17.50
N PHE A 17 21.77 -20.98 -17.67
CA PHE A 17 22.28 -22.29 -18.04
C PHE A 17 21.44 -22.95 -19.16
N PRO A 18 21.45 -22.37 -20.38
CA PRO A 18 20.61 -22.84 -21.47
C PRO A 18 20.91 -24.30 -21.90
N ALA A 19 22.14 -24.77 -21.72
CA ALA A 19 22.50 -26.17 -21.99
C ALA A 19 21.91 -27.17 -20.99
N LEU A 20 21.55 -26.71 -19.78
CA LEU A 20 21.03 -27.56 -18.71
C LEU A 20 19.50 -27.51 -18.62
N PHE A 21 18.92 -26.33 -18.87
CA PHE A 21 17.48 -26.07 -18.77
C PHE A 21 16.79 -25.84 -20.13
N GLY A 22 17.52 -25.87 -21.24
CA GLY A 22 16.98 -25.73 -22.59
C GLY A 22 17.17 -26.98 -23.44
N GLY A 23 16.23 -27.24 -24.34
CA GLY A 23 16.31 -28.32 -25.34
C GLY A 23 15.84 -29.70 -24.88
N ALA A 24 16.10 -30.71 -25.71
CA ALA A 24 15.70 -32.10 -25.43
C ALA A 24 16.55 -32.69 -24.30
N GLY A 25 15.90 -33.27 -23.28
CA GLY A 25 16.59 -33.79 -22.08
C GLY A 25 16.96 -32.72 -21.05
N ALA A 26 16.41 -31.50 -21.18
CA ALA A 26 16.53 -30.44 -20.19
C ALA A 26 15.99 -30.87 -18.82
N VAL A 27 16.64 -30.37 -17.78
CA VAL A 27 16.17 -30.53 -16.40
C VAL A 27 14.81 -29.85 -16.28
N GLN A 28 13.82 -30.62 -15.82
CA GLN A 28 12.47 -30.11 -15.60
C GLN A 28 12.41 -29.33 -14.29
N ILE A 29 11.82 -28.15 -14.36
CA ILE A 29 11.63 -27.23 -13.24
C ILE A 29 10.17 -27.33 -12.79
N GLY A 30 9.95 -27.66 -11.52
CA GLY A 30 8.63 -27.68 -10.89
C GLY A 30 8.60 -26.86 -9.60
N PHE A 31 7.40 -26.49 -9.16
CA PHE A 31 7.17 -25.83 -7.88
C PHE A 31 6.09 -26.61 -7.13
N ASP A 32 6.47 -27.18 -5.98
CA ASP A 32 5.63 -28.08 -5.20
C ASP A 32 5.55 -27.63 -3.73
N ASN A 33 4.64 -28.22 -2.97
CA ASN A 33 4.52 -28.03 -1.52
C ASN A 33 4.39 -26.56 -1.07
N ALA A 34 3.71 -25.76 -1.89
CA ALA A 34 3.42 -24.36 -1.58
C ALA A 34 2.60 -24.26 -0.28
N SER A 35 3.08 -23.47 0.67
CA SER A 35 2.39 -23.19 1.93
C SER A 35 2.46 -21.71 2.28
N TRP A 36 1.42 -21.25 2.97
CA TRP A 36 1.26 -19.87 3.40
C TRP A 36 0.99 -19.81 4.89
N GLN A 37 1.66 -18.90 5.57
CA GLN A 37 1.38 -18.55 6.94
C GLN A 37 1.19 -17.04 7.02
N LEU A 38 0.01 -16.61 7.42
CA LEU A 38 -0.27 -15.21 7.71
C LEU A 38 0.05 -14.95 9.18
N ASP A 39 0.71 -13.84 9.46
CA ASP A 39 0.89 -13.36 10.82
C ASP A 39 -0.47 -12.86 11.35
N PRO A 40 -1.09 -13.53 12.34
CA PRO A 40 -2.38 -13.13 12.85
C PRO A 40 -2.35 -11.77 13.57
N SER A 41 -1.17 -11.31 14.00
CA SER A 41 -0.98 -10.00 14.62
C SER A 41 -0.78 -8.86 13.60
N SER A 42 -0.70 -9.19 12.31
CA SER A 42 -0.56 -8.21 11.23
C SER A 42 -1.90 -7.63 10.73
N LEU A 43 -3.02 -8.02 11.36
CA LEU A 43 -4.37 -7.63 10.93
C LEU A 43 -4.85 -6.29 11.48
N ASP A 44 -4.02 -5.57 12.25
CA ASP A 44 -4.45 -4.29 12.80
C ASP A 44 -4.78 -3.31 11.66
N PRO A 45 -5.95 -2.65 11.72
CA PRO A 45 -6.31 -1.64 10.76
C PRO A 45 -5.34 -0.47 10.91
N VAL A 46 -4.60 -0.20 9.85
CA VAL A 46 -3.72 0.96 9.75
C VAL A 46 -4.49 2.02 8.98
N ALA A 47 -4.58 3.23 9.51
CA ALA A 47 -5.02 4.37 8.73
C ALA A 47 -4.10 4.44 7.50
N GLY A 48 -4.66 4.36 6.29
CA GLY A 48 -3.84 4.40 5.09
C GLY A 48 -3.06 5.70 5.08
N GLU A 49 -1.73 5.60 5.11
CA GLU A 49 -0.91 6.79 4.99
C GLU A 49 -1.12 7.41 3.59
N PRO A 50 -1.06 8.74 3.50
CA PRO A 50 -1.09 9.44 2.23
C PRO A 50 0.00 8.86 1.30
N GLY A 51 -0.40 8.35 0.13
CA GLY A 51 0.53 7.68 -0.80
C GLY A 51 1.46 8.67 -1.51
N PRO A 52 2.51 8.20 -2.21
CA PRO A 52 3.47 9.07 -2.92
C PRO A 52 2.87 9.93 -4.06
N LEU A 53 1.57 9.76 -4.33
CA LEU A 53 0.75 10.58 -5.24
C LEU A 53 -0.21 11.49 -4.48
N ASP A 54 0.12 11.88 -3.23
CA ASP A 54 -0.62 12.84 -2.42
C ASP A 54 -1.35 13.82 -3.29
N ALA A 55 -2.63 13.52 -3.47
CA ALA A 55 -3.43 14.20 -4.44
C ALA A 55 -3.52 15.62 -3.90
N GLN A 56 -2.77 16.51 -4.51
CA GLN A 56 -2.80 17.91 -4.14
C GLN A 56 -3.48 18.66 -5.26
N ASP A 57 -4.39 19.53 -4.86
CA ASP A 57 -4.87 20.57 -5.75
C ASP A 57 -4.16 21.86 -5.40
N ALA A 58 -3.55 22.44 -6.43
CA ALA A 58 -2.77 23.66 -6.32
C ALA A 58 -3.54 24.73 -7.11
N LEU A 59 -4.35 25.52 -6.40
CA LEU A 59 -5.30 26.47 -6.98
C LEU A 59 -4.69 27.87 -6.97
N ALA A 60 -4.88 28.62 -8.04
CA ALA A 60 -4.51 30.03 -8.06
C ALA A 60 -5.26 30.79 -6.96
N PHE A 61 -4.56 31.69 -6.27
CA PHE A 61 -5.11 32.50 -5.19
C PHE A 61 -4.78 33.97 -5.42
N ASP A 62 -5.82 34.80 -5.42
CA ASP A 62 -5.69 36.25 -5.48
C ASP A 62 -5.94 36.83 -4.08
N PRO A 63 -4.93 37.40 -3.40
CA PRO A 63 -5.10 37.98 -2.08
C PRO A 63 -6.01 39.23 -2.08
N ALA A 64 -6.20 39.91 -3.22
CA ALA A 64 -7.13 41.02 -3.34
C ALA A 64 -8.59 40.56 -3.42
N ASN A 65 -8.82 39.34 -3.92
CA ASN A 65 -10.14 38.72 -4.04
C ASN A 65 -10.11 37.28 -3.47
N PRO A 66 -9.92 37.14 -2.13
CA PRO A 66 -9.59 35.85 -1.54
C PRO A 66 -10.76 34.86 -1.51
N SER A 67 -11.99 35.33 -1.72
CA SER A 67 -13.18 34.56 -1.36
C SER A 67 -13.47 33.34 -2.25
N GLY A 68 -12.87 33.27 -3.44
CA GLY A 68 -13.21 32.27 -4.45
C GLY A 68 -14.45 32.64 -5.26
N PRO A 69 -15.13 31.68 -5.92
CA PRO A 69 -15.15 30.25 -5.61
C PRO A 69 -13.92 29.48 -6.09
N PHE A 70 -13.56 28.44 -5.33
CA PHE A 70 -12.49 27.51 -5.66
C PHE A 70 -13.09 26.16 -6.07
N THR A 71 -12.55 25.58 -7.14
CA THR A 71 -12.96 24.27 -7.65
C THR A 71 -11.74 23.37 -7.73
N LEU A 72 -11.82 22.19 -7.09
CA LEU A 72 -10.78 21.17 -7.13
C LEU A 72 -10.74 20.53 -8.52
N ALA A 73 -9.54 20.19 -9.02
CA ALA A 73 -9.42 19.59 -10.36
C ALA A 73 -9.96 18.16 -10.43
N ARG A 74 -10.21 17.54 -9.26
CA ARG A 74 -10.74 16.19 -9.11
C ARG A 74 -11.84 16.16 -8.08
N LYS A 75 -12.76 15.19 -8.18
CA LYS A 75 -13.71 14.89 -7.11
C LYS A 75 -12.88 14.48 -5.87
N PRO A 76 -12.97 15.22 -4.76
CA PRO A 76 -12.14 14.94 -3.59
C PRO A 76 -12.64 13.70 -2.87
N TYR A 77 -11.73 13.02 -2.17
CA TYR A 77 -12.13 11.94 -1.27
C TYR A 77 -13.00 12.48 -0.12
N PRO A 78 -13.98 11.68 0.33
CA PRO A 78 -14.71 11.95 1.55
C PRO A 78 -13.76 11.85 2.74
N GLY A 79 -13.74 12.90 3.57
CA GLY A 79 -12.82 13.03 4.70
C GLY A 79 -12.30 14.47 4.91
N PRO A 80 -11.59 14.73 6.02
CA PRO A 80 -11.02 16.03 6.32
C PRO A 80 -9.96 16.42 5.29
N LYS A 81 -10.07 17.67 4.83
CA LYS A 81 -9.15 18.29 3.86
C LYS A 81 -8.33 19.34 4.60
N ARG A 82 -7.02 19.34 4.39
CA ARG A 82 -6.15 20.39 4.92
C ARG A 82 -5.89 21.38 3.81
N VAL A 83 -6.26 22.65 4.02
CA VAL A 83 -6.03 23.70 3.03
C VAL A 83 -4.97 24.65 3.58
N TYR A 84 -4.00 24.99 2.75
CA TYR A 84 -2.90 25.88 3.07
C TYR A 84 -2.87 27.05 2.11
N LEU A 85 -2.52 28.24 2.61
CA LEU A 85 -1.97 29.30 1.78
C LEU A 85 -0.51 29.00 1.48
N ARG A 86 -0.12 29.15 0.23
CA ARG A 86 1.25 28.91 -0.25
C ARG A 86 1.84 30.16 -0.87
N SER A 87 3.07 30.48 -0.46
CA SER A 87 3.84 31.58 -1.02
C SER A 87 4.68 31.11 -2.20
N PRO A 88 5.13 32.02 -3.10
CA PRO A 88 6.07 31.68 -4.16
C PRO A 88 7.39 31.07 -3.64
N ALA A 89 7.80 31.43 -2.42
CA ALA A 89 9.00 30.92 -1.76
C ALA A 89 8.79 29.53 -1.13
N GLY A 90 7.58 28.97 -1.19
CA GLY A 90 7.24 27.65 -0.65
C GLY A 90 6.79 27.63 0.81
N GLU A 91 6.55 28.80 1.42
CA GLU A 91 5.96 28.88 2.75
C GLU A 91 4.53 28.34 2.73
N LEU A 92 4.15 27.58 3.76
CA LEU A 92 2.82 27.02 3.93
C LEU A 92 2.19 27.51 5.24
N VAL A 93 1.01 28.11 5.14
CA VAL A 93 0.21 28.55 6.29
C VAL A 93 -1.14 27.85 6.28
N ALA A 94 -1.41 27.07 7.31
CA ALA A 94 -2.67 26.34 7.43
C ALA A 94 -3.89 27.28 7.57
N LEU A 95 -4.97 26.90 6.91
CA LEU A 95 -6.30 27.51 7.06
C LEU A 95 -7.11 26.73 8.08
N SER A 96 -7.86 27.45 8.91
CA SER A 96 -8.79 26.83 9.85
C SER A 96 -10.03 26.32 9.11
N PRO A 97 -10.67 25.23 9.57
CA PRO A 97 -11.96 24.80 9.03
C PRO A 97 -13.03 25.89 9.06
N SER A 98 -12.98 26.80 10.04
CA SER A 98 -13.94 27.92 10.15
C SER A 98 -13.79 28.98 9.05
N GLU A 99 -12.67 28.98 8.33
CA GLU A 99 -12.40 29.89 7.22
C GLU A 99 -12.79 29.27 5.88
N LEU A 100 -13.24 28.02 5.87
CA LEU A 100 -13.56 27.27 4.65
C LEU A 100 -15.03 26.87 4.67
N SER A 101 -15.75 27.21 3.61
CA SER A 101 -17.13 26.78 3.43
C SER A 101 -17.23 25.89 2.21
N TRP A 102 -17.44 24.59 2.44
CA TRP A 102 -17.62 23.60 1.37
C TRP A 102 -19.06 23.61 0.87
N ASP A 103 -19.24 23.51 -0.44
CA ASP A 103 -20.56 23.38 -1.05
C ASP A 103 -21.14 21.99 -0.71
N ARG A 104 -22.38 21.97 -0.21
CA ARG A 104 -23.09 20.73 0.15
C ARG A 104 -23.59 19.95 -1.07
N ALA A 105 -23.84 20.63 -2.19
CA ALA A 105 -24.28 20.01 -3.43
C ALA A 105 -23.11 19.53 -4.29
N ASP A 106 -21.91 20.10 -4.10
CA ASP A 106 -20.71 19.76 -4.86
C ASP A 106 -19.46 19.79 -3.97
N ALA A 107 -19.05 18.61 -3.50
CA ALA A 107 -17.89 18.46 -2.61
C ALA A 107 -16.57 18.96 -3.21
N ALA A 108 -16.48 19.16 -4.54
CA ALA A 108 -15.32 19.72 -5.20
C ALA A 108 -15.23 21.25 -5.12
N LYS A 109 -16.26 21.93 -4.60
CA LYS A 109 -16.32 23.39 -4.50
C LYS A 109 -16.26 23.88 -3.07
N PHE A 110 -15.56 24.99 -2.87
CA PHE A 110 -15.54 25.70 -1.61
C PHE A 110 -15.26 27.19 -1.79
N THR A 111 -15.57 27.96 -0.75
CA THR A 111 -15.17 29.35 -0.60
C THR A 111 -14.25 29.51 0.61
N PHE A 112 -13.43 30.55 0.57
CA PHE A 112 -12.54 30.92 1.67
C PHE A 112 -13.03 32.24 2.27
N THR A 113 -13.14 32.32 3.58
CA THR A 113 -13.44 33.57 4.28
C THR A 113 -12.32 33.79 5.30
N PRO A 114 -11.37 34.70 5.01
CA PRO A 114 -10.27 34.97 5.92
C PRO A 114 -10.80 35.46 7.27
N ARG A 115 -10.27 34.91 8.37
CA ARG A 115 -10.54 35.46 9.70
C ARG A 115 -10.00 36.90 9.82
N PRO A 116 -10.59 37.74 10.68
CA PRO A 116 -10.10 39.10 10.92
C PRO A 116 -8.60 39.13 11.25
N GLY A 117 -7.85 40.04 10.61
CA GLY A 117 -6.41 40.22 10.82
C GLY A 117 -5.52 39.17 10.16
N ARG A 118 -6.05 38.22 9.38
CA ARG A 118 -5.23 37.29 8.61
C ARG A 118 -4.44 38.03 7.53
N VAL A 119 -3.13 37.83 7.51
CA VAL A 119 -2.24 38.34 6.47
C VAL A 119 -2.32 37.44 5.23
N LEU A 120 -2.69 38.03 4.09
CA LEU A 120 -2.82 37.33 2.80
C LEU A 120 -1.78 37.76 1.78
N THR A 121 -1.15 38.92 1.99
CA THR A 121 -0.09 39.44 1.13
C THR A 121 1.10 38.48 1.12
N GLY A 122 1.63 38.19 -0.07
CA GLY A 122 2.75 37.27 -0.25
C GLY A 122 2.34 35.82 -0.55
N PHE A 123 1.05 35.49 -0.47
CA PHE A 123 0.51 34.20 -0.89
C PHE A 123 -0.14 34.32 -2.28
N ASN A 124 0.07 33.32 -3.13
CA ASN A 124 -0.46 33.28 -4.50
C ASN A 124 -1.11 31.95 -4.88
N GLN A 125 -1.15 30.99 -3.94
CA GLN A 125 -1.74 29.69 -4.16
C GLN A 125 -2.47 29.17 -2.93
N LEU A 126 -3.56 28.43 -3.16
CA LEU A 126 -4.15 27.53 -2.17
C LEU A 126 -3.71 26.11 -2.49
N GLN A 127 -3.19 25.40 -1.49
CA GLN A 127 -2.81 24.00 -1.59
C GLN A 127 -3.75 23.16 -0.74
N VAL A 128 -4.47 22.24 -1.38
CA VAL A 128 -5.41 21.32 -0.72
C VAL A 128 -4.76 19.95 -0.64
N LEU A 129 -4.57 19.44 0.57
CA LEU A 129 -4.07 18.09 0.84
C LEU A 129 -5.21 17.21 1.37
N TYR A 130 -5.35 16.02 0.81
CA TYR A 130 -6.29 15.01 1.31
C TYR A 130 -5.60 14.17 2.39
N GLY A 131 -6.09 14.27 3.64
CA GLY A 131 -5.37 13.71 4.80
C GLY A 131 -5.43 12.19 4.91
N ILE A 132 -6.58 11.58 4.65
CA ILE A 132 -6.77 10.13 4.64
C ILE A 132 -7.68 9.81 3.46
N VAL A 133 -7.18 9.00 2.54
CA VAL A 133 -7.94 8.61 1.33
C VAL A 133 -8.34 7.13 1.35
N ALA A 134 -7.78 6.35 2.27
CA ALA A 134 -8.02 4.92 2.39
C ALA A 134 -7.86 4.44 3.83
N ALA A 135 -8.59 3.38 4.18
CA ALA A 135 -8.30 2.53 5.33
C ALA A 135 -7.62 1.25 4.82
N GLY A 136 -6.60 0.77 5.51
CA GLY A 136 -5.88 -0.42 5.08
C GLY A 136 -5.50 -1.36 6.21
N THR A 137 -4.95 -2.49 5.81
CA THR A 137 -4.27 -3.42 6.70
C THR A 137 -2.99 -3.87 6.03
N GLN A 138 -1.95 -4.07 6.82
CA GLN A 138 -0.68 -4.57 6.32
C GLN A 138 -0.53 -6.03 6.74
N LEU A 139 -0.83 -6.95 5.83
CA LEU A 139 -0.65 -8.36 6.06
C LEU A 139 0.82 -8.73 5.91
N LYS A 140 1.38 -9.35 6.93
CA LYS A 140 2.68 -10.03 6.85
C LYS A 140 2.42 -11.50 6.57
N ALA A 141 3.03 -12.01 5.52
CA ALA A 141 2.91 -13.40 5.13
C ALA A 141 4.29 -14.05 5.03
N GLN A 142 4.33 -15.34 5.30
CA GLN A 142 5.43 -16.22 4.96
C GLN A 142 4.95 -17.19 3.89
N TYR A 143 5.75 -17.31 2.83
CA TYR A 143 5.56 -18.27 1.76
C TYR A 143 6.71 -19.26 1.77
N GLN A 144 6.39 -20.54 1.66
CA GLN A 144 7.38 -21.60 1.46
C GLN A 144 6.97 -22.49 0.30
N ALA A 145 7.93 -22.90 -0.51
CA ALA A 145 7.72 -23.86 -1.59
C ALA A 145 8.99 -24.65 -1.90
N ALA A 146 8.85 -25.80 -2.52
CA ALA A 146 9.95 -26.59 -3.05
C ALA A 146 10.07 -26.37 -4.55
N LEU A 147 11.18 -25.77 -4.99
CA LEU A 147 11.60 -25.78 -6.38
C LEU A 147 12.19 -27.16 -6.69
N THR A 148 11.52 -27.95 -7.52
CA THR A 148 11.97 -29.29 -7.92
C THR A 148 12.72 -29.25 -9.24
N LEU A 149 13.82 -29.99 -9.28
CA LEU A 149 14.75 -30.10 -10.41
C LEU A 149 14.87 -31.58 -10.76
N THR A 150 14.26 -31.99 -11.87
CA THR A 150 14.24 -33.39 -12.30
C THR A 150 15.08 -33.57 -13.56
N GLY A 151 16.19 -34.32 -13.42
CA GLY A 151 17.09 -34.64 -14.52
C GLY A 151 16.87 -36.04 -15.09
N SER A 152 17.59 -36.36 -16.16
CA SER A 152 17.68 -37.72 -16.72
C SER A 152 18.52 -38.67 -15.86
N SER A 153 19.36 -38.13 -14.96
CA SER A 153 20.20 -38.90 -14.03
C SER A 153 20.43 -38.13 -12.73
N ALA A 154 20.83 -38.84 -11.67
CA ALA A 154 21.19 -38.22 -10.38
C ALA A 154 22.36 -37.22 -10.52
N ALA A 155 23.35 -37.50 -11.37
CA ALA A 155 24.48 -36.59 -11.60
C ALA A 155 24.03 -35.27 -12.26
N GLN A 156 23.12 -35.34 -13.23
CA GLN A 156 22.56 -34.15 -13.88
C GLN A 156 21.70 -33.35 -12.89
N ALA A 157 20.90 -34.02 -12.07
CA ALA A 157 20.09 -33.37 -11.03
C ALA A 157 20.97 -32.65 -9.99
N GLU A 158 22.08 -33.26 -9.57
CA GLU A 158 23.03 -32.66 -8.62
C GLU A 158 23.74 -31.44 -9.20
N GLN A 159 24.14 -31.51 -10.48
CA GLN A 159 24.70 -30.37 -11.20
C GLN A 159 23.69 -29.23 -11.28
N ALA A 160 22.44 -29.53 -11.64
CA ALA A 160 21.37 -28.55 -11.73
C ALA A 160 21.05 -27.91 -10.38
N LEU A 161 21.02 -28.70 -9.31
CA LEU A 161 20.83 -28.21 -7.95
C LEU A 161 21.91 -27.21 -7.55
N SER A 162 23.18 -27.58 -7.74
CA SER A 162 24.32 -26.76 -7.34
C SER A 162 24.37 -25.44 -8.11
N LEU A 163 24.18 -25.50 -9.44
CA LEU A 163 24.18 -24.31 -10.30
C LEU A 163 22.96 -23.41 -10.04
N SER A 164 21.78 -24.01 -9.83
CA SER A 164 20.56 -23.25 -9.52
C SER A 164 20.69 -22.51 -8.19
N LEU A 165 21.18 -23.18 -7.13
CA LEU A 165 21.43 -22.52 -5.84
C LEU A 165 22.38 -21.33 -5.98
N ALA A 166 23.47 -21.49 -6.74
CA ALA A 166 24.41 -20.40 -6.98
C ALA A 166 23.76 -19.23 -7.74
N ALA A 167 23.06 -19.50 -8.84
CA ALA A 167 22.39 -18.45 -9.61
C ALA A 167 21.31 -17.73 -8.82
N LEU A 168 20.51 -18.47 -8.05
CA LEU A 168 19.47 -17.90 -7.18
C LEU A 168 20.06 -17.05 -6.06
N ALA A 169 21.17 -17.48 -5.46
CA ALA A 169 21.86 -16.70 -4.44
C ALA A 169 22.43 -15.39 -5.02
N LEU A 170 23.04 -15.44 -6.20
CA LEU A 170 23.64 -14.27 -6.86
C LEU A 170 22.59 -13.26 -7.37
N ASN A 171 21.40 -13.73 -7.76
CA ASN A 171 20.34 -12.88 -8.32
C ASN A 171 19.20 -12.60 -7.35
N ARG A 172 19.39 -12.88 -6.05
CA ARG A 172 18.35 -12.78 -5.02
C ARG A 172 17.69 -11.40 -4.97
N ASP A 173 18.47 -10.33 -4.99
CA ASP A 173 17.92 -8.96 -4.91
C ASP A 173 17.14 -8.59 -6.17
N ALA A 174 17.60 -9.00 -7.35
CA ALA A 174 16.89 -8.76 -8.60
C ALA A 174 15.55 -9.52 -8.63
N LEU A 175 15.53 -10.77 -8.20
CA LEU A 175 14.31 -11.58 -8.05
C LEU A 175 13.35 -10.96 -7.03
N ARG A 176 13.87 -10.50 -5.88
CA ARG A 176 13.08 -9.83 -4.84
C ARG A 176 12.39 -8.58 -5.38
N ASN A 177 13.15 -7.72 -6.06
CA ASN A 177 12.63 -6.46 -6.58
C ASN A 177 11.66 -6.68 -7.75
N GLY A 178 11.93 -7.66 -8.61
CA GLY A 178 11.06 -8.01 -9.75
C GLY A 178 9.72 -8.64 -9.35
N ALA A 179 9.58 -9.14 -8.12
CA ALA A 179 8.34 -9.71 -7.62
C ALA A 179 7.35 -8.67 -7.04
N ALA A 180 7.77 -7.41 -6.89
CA ALA A 180 6.90 -6.35 -6.41
C ALA A 180 5.74 -6.10 -7.39
N TYR A 181 4.55 -5.86 -6.87
CA TYR A 181 3.37 -5.56 -7.68
C TYR A 181 2.44 -4.57 -7.02
N GLN A 182 1.68 -3.87 -7.85
CA GLN A 182 0.59 -3.00 -7.42
C GLN A 182 -0.61 -3.28 -8.31
N PHE A 183 -1.79 -3.30 -7.70
CA PHE A 183 -3.07 -3.50 -8.37
C PHE A 183 -4.10 -2.57 -7.77
N ALA A 184 -4.96 -1.99 -8.61
CA ALA A 184 -6.07 -1.16 -8.17
C ALA A 184 -7.33 -1.51 -8.98
N ALA A 185 -8.42 -1.82 -8.28
CA ALA A 185 -9.72 -2.08 -8.90
C ALA A 185 -10.87 -1.85 -7.91
N GLY A 186 -11.98 -1.30 -8.38
CA GLY A 186 -13.22 -1.20 -7.60
C GLY A 186 -13.08 -0.43 -6.29
N GLY A 187 -12.15 0.53 -6.20
CA GLY A 187 -11.86 1.28 -4.98
C GLY A 187 -10.97 0.56 -3.96
N TYR A 188 -10.39 -0.59 -4.33
CA TYR A 188 -9.36 -1.28 -3.57
C TYR A 188 -8.00 -1.09 -4.21
N GLN A 189 -6.97 -0.99 -3.38
CA GLN A 189 -5.57 -0.96 -3.78
C GLN A 189 -4.85 -2.08 -3.04
N VAL A 190 -4.01 -2.82 -3.77
CA VAL A 190 -3.17 -3.86 -3.21
C VAL A 190 -1.75 -3.61 -3.71
N ALA A 191 -0.82 -3.48 -2.77
CA ALA A 191 0.61 -3.46 -3.06
C ALA A 191 1.26 -4.63 -2.33
N GLY A 192 2.09 -5.38 -3.04
CA GLY A 192 2.84 -6.48 -2.44
C GLY A 192 4.32 -6.37 -2.77
N ALA A 193 5.15 -6.64 -1.77
CA ALA A 193 6.60 -6.69 -1.92
C ALA A 193 7.18 -7.84 -1.12
N LEU A 194 8.24 -8.44 -1.66
CA LEU A 194 9.06 -9.40 -0.93
C LEU A 194 10.01 -8.64 -0.01
N LYS A 195 9.96 -8.93 1.29
CA LYS A 195 10.88 -8.39 2.29
C LYS A 195 12.15 -9.21 2.33
N THR A 196 12.00 -10.53 2.40
CA THR A 196 13.11 -11.49 2.36
C THR A 196 12.83 -12.58 1.34
N LEU A 197 13.90 -13.12 0.76
CA LEU A 197 13.85 -14.26 -0.15
C LEU A 197 15.06 -15.13 0.15
N GLY A 198 14.82 -16.40 0.48
CA GLY A 198 15.82 -17.37 0.88
C GLY A 198 15.71 -18.63 0.04
N PHE A 199 16.87 -19.22 -0.23
CA PHE A 199 17.00 -20.48 -0.95
C PHE A 199 17.95 -21.38 -0.16
N THR A 200 17.51 -22.58 0.18
CA THR A 200 18.34 -23.58 0.84
C THR A 200 18.20 -24.91 0.12
N ARG A 201 19.22 -25.76 0.25
CA ARG A 201 19.18 -27.11 -0.31
C ARG A 201 18.04 -27.89 0.33
N GLY A 202 17.22 -28.54 -0.49
CA GLY A 202 16.11 -29.38 -0.08
C GLY A 202 16.44 -30.87 -0.14
N THR A 203 15.41 -31.67 -0.39
CA THR A 203 15.50 -33.12 -0.51
C THR A 203 16.15 -33.56 -1.81
N THR A 204 16.85 -34.69 -1.76
CA THR A 204 17.47 -35.35 -2.91
C THR A 204 16.98 -36.79 -3.00
N THR A 205 16.34 -37.16 -4.11
CA THR A 205 15.78 -38.50 -4.30
C THR A 205 15.98 -38.95 -5.75
N GLY A 206 16.90 -39.89 -5.97
CA GLY A 206 17.19 -40.39 -7.32
C GLY A 206 17.62 -39.26 -8.27
N ASN A 207 16.87 -39.07 -9.35
CA ASN A 207 17.07 -38.03 -10.35
C ASN A 207 16.26 -36.74 -10.09
N ALA A 208 15.60 -36.61 -8.94
CA ALA A 208 14.85 -35.44 -8.53
C ALA A 208 15.48 -34.81 -7.29
N HIS A 209 15.80 -33.53 -7.35
CA HIS A 209 16.34 -32.75 -6.23
C HIS A 209 15.50 -31.50 -6.02
N SER A 210 15.52 -30.94 -4.80
CA SER A 210 14.77 -29.73 -4.50
C SER A 210 15.61 -28.63 -3.86
N ILE A 211 15.15 -27.40 -4.06
CA ILE A 211 15.58 -26.20 -3.35
C ILE A 211 14.38 -25.71 -2.56
N GLN A 212 14.56 -25.52 -1.26
CA GLN A 212 13.55 -24.89 -0.43
C GLN A 212 13.60 -23.38 -0.64
N LEU A 213 12.49 -22.83 -1.10
CA LEU A 213 12.25 -21.40 -1.24
C LEU A 213 11.48 -20.94 0.00
N ALA A 214 11.97 -19.90 0.65
CA ALA A 214 11.27 -19.22 1.74
C ALA A 214 11.23 -17.72 1.45
N ALA A 215 10.07 -17.09 1.60
CA ALA A 215 9.91 -15.66 1.38
C ALA A 215 9.05 -15.04 2.48
N GLU A 216 9.48 -13.87 2.99
CA GLU A 216 8.61 -12.99 3.76
C GLU A 216 8.03 -11.93 2.84
N LEU A 217 6.72 -11.70 2.97
CA LEU A 217 5.97 -10.81 2.11
C LEU A 217 5.25 -9.78 2.96
N ASN A 218 5.27 -8.54 2.50
CA ASN A 218 4.42 -7.48 3.02
C ASN A 218 3.35 -7.20 1.97
N LEU A 219 2.09 -7.35 2.36
CA LEU A 219 0.94 -7.03 1.54
C LEU A 219 0.21 -5.87 2.19
N LEU A 220 0.19 -4.73 1.52
CA LEU A 220 -0.66 -3.61 1.89
C LEU A 220 -1.96 -3.74 1.10
N VAL A 221 -3.06 -3.93 1.82
CA VAL A 221 -4.41 -3.94 1.25
C VAL A 221 -5.13 -2.72 1.77
N GLN A 222 -5.60 -1.88 0.85
CA GLN A 222 -6.26 -0.62 1.14
C GLN A 222 -7.62 -0.58 0.45
N ARG A 223 -8.62 -0.04 1.14
CA ARG A 223 -9.90 0.36 0.56
C ARG A 223 -10.01 1.87 0.66
N LEU A 224 -10.31 2.50 -0.46
CA LEU A 224 -10.63 3.92 -0.50
C LEU A 224 -11.86 4.21 0.38
N LEU A 225 -11.85 5.35 1.06
CA LEU A 225 -12.98 5.75 1.90
C LEU A 225 -14.23 6.02 1.04
N GLY A 226 -15.38 5.49 1.50
CA GLY A 226 -16.70 5.78 0.94
C GLY A 226 -17.25 7.14 1.36
N GLU A 227 -18.29 7.65 0.69
CA GLU A 227 -18.80 9.03 0.87
C GLU A 227 -19.17 9.40 2.32
N ASP A 228 -19.55 8.42 3.14
CA ASP A 228 -19.92 8.58 4.54
C ASP A 228 -18.80 8.18 5.54
N GLU A 229 -17.58 7.94 5.06
CA GLU A 229 -16.45 7.46 5.85
C GLU A 229 -15.35 8.53 6.02
N GLY A 230 -14.53 8.40 7.06
CA GLY A 230 -13.46 9.36 7.36
C GLY A 230 -13.93 10.70 7.93
N VAL A 231 -15.22 10.88 8.17
CA VAL A 231 -15.74 12.01 8.94
C VAL A 231 -15.36 11.88 10.43
N PRO A 232 -14.98 12.98 11.11
CA PRO A 232 -14.77 12.95 12.55
C PRO A 232 -16.01 12.42 13.26
N ILE A 233 -15.83 11.53 14.23
CA ILE A 233 -16.91 11.13 15.12
C ILE A 233 -17.26 12.33 15.98
N MET A 234 -18.37 12.99 15.67
CA MET A 234 -18.80 14.21 16.36
C MET A 234 -19.45 13.91 17.72
N GLN A 235 -19.95 12.70 17.93
CA GLN A 235 -20.64 12.32 19.16
C GLN A 235 -20.61 10.80 19.32
N VAL A 236 -20.27 10.32 20.52
CA VAL A 236 -20.41 8.91 20.88
C VAL A 236 -21.49 8.78 21.94
N LEU A 237 -22.65 8.28 21.53
CA LEU A 237 -23.73 7.95 22.46
C LEU A 237 -23.48 6.55 23.03
N SER A 238 -23.07 6.48 24.29
CA SER A 238 -23.05 5.20 25.01
C SER A 238 -24.48 4.82 25.43
N PRO A 239 -24.95 3.59 25.14
CA PRO A 239 -26.14 3.08 25.81
C PRO A 239 -25.75 2.89 27.27
N GLY A 240 -26.26 3.76 28.15
CA GLY A 240 -25.98 3.69 29.58
C GLY A 240 -26.23 2.28 30.14
N ARG A 241 -25.57 1.92 31.25
CA ARG A 241 -25.65 0.59 31.86
C ARG A 241 -27.13 0.15 32.03
N PRO A 242 -27.56 -0.97 31.43
CA PRO A 242 -28.91 -1.49 31.66
C PRO A 242 -29.09 -1.82 33.15
N GLY A 243 -30.10 -1.24 33.80
CA GLY A 243 -30.52 -1.64 35.16
C GLY A 243 -30.28 -0.65 36.31
N LEU A 244 -29.81 0.58 36.06
CA LEU A 244 -29.75 1.63 37.08
C LEU A 244 -30.93 2.61 36.92
N PRO A 245 -31.78 2.83 37.95
CA PRO A 245 -32.79 3.88 37.91
C PRO A 245 -32.09 5.24 37.82
N GLY A 246 -32.28 5.94 36.70
CA GLY A 246 -31.58 7.20 36.41
C GLY A 246 -30.24 7.04 35.67
N GLY A 247 -30.03 5.94 34.93
CA GLY A 247 -28.86 5.73 34.07
C GLY A 247 -28.56 6.95 33.20
N ARG A 248 -27.63 7.80 33.64
CA ARG A 248 -27.18 8.97 32.89
C ARG A 248 -26.57 8.46 31.59
N GLN A 249 -27.17 8.84 30.47
CA GLN A 249 -26.47 8.86 29.19
C GLN A 249 -25.20 9.68 29.39
N VAL A 250 -24.05 9.04 29.19
CA VAL A 250 -22.79 9.77 29.11
C VAL A 250 -22.67 10.19 27.66
N ASP A 251 -22.93 11.47 27.43
CA ASP A 251 -22.63 12.13 26.17
C ASP A 251 -21.15 12.47 26.18
N ILE A 252 -20.39 11.85 25.27
CA ILE A 252 -18.98 12.14 25.09
C ILE A 252 -18.89 13.00 23.84
N ASP A 253 -18.53 14.27 24.05
CA ASP A 253 -18.09 15.19 23.00
C ASP A 253 -16.56 15.06 22.89
N PRO A 254 -16.04 14.25 21.95
CA PRO A 254 -14.60 14.13 21.79
C PRO A 254 -14.07 15.47 21.27
N ILE A 255 -13.27 16.16 22.10
CA ILE A 255 -12.49 17.31 21.64
C ILE A 255 -11.44 16.78 20.65
N VAL A 256 -11.80 16.74 19.38
CA VAL A 256 -10.86 16.50 18.30
C VAL A 256 -10.24 17.86 17.97
N GLN A 257 -8.99 18.07 18.42
CA GLN A 257 -8.21 19.22 17.96
C GLN A 257 -7.97 19.06 16.45
N SER A 258 -8.71 19.82 15.65
CA SER A 258 -8.56 19.91 14.19
C SER A 258 -7.32 20.68 13.79
#